data_AF-A0A354SN32-F1
#
_entry.id   AF-A0A354SN32-F1
#
_cell.length_a   1.000
_cell.length_b   1.000
_cell.length_c   1.000
_cell.angle_alpha   90.00
_cell.angle_beta   90.00
_cell.angle_gamma   90.00
#
_symmetry.space_group_name_H-M   'P 1'
#
loop_
_entity.id
_entity.type
_entity.pdbx_description
1 polymer ?
#
loop_
_entity_poly.entity_id
_entity_poly.type
_entity_poly.pdbx_seq_one_letter_code
_entity_poly.pdbx_strand_id
1 'polypeptide(L)'
;MGIASEDRLGKIVSRGSREVRYLYNKSIDSVYEFMKSLGEGMNSPDFSFSKLPKKRGMDFLKIFNRLGEDLKNTILKGEGSSFDLSKHVTDELIGKTFKDFSSRKRIEEHYYDNTEVAKSSFLKRLEKGLNLSERVWRYAEQFKGEVELGIETGIASGDSAKKIAKDLKGYLLHPDKLFRRVRDGEGGLKLSKMAKEYHSGRGVYRSSFKNASD
;
A
#
# COMPACT_ATOMS: atom_id res chain seq x y z
N MET A 1 -9.04 28.93 -13.91
CA MET A 1 -9.40 28.10 -12.73
C MET A 1 -8.93 26.65 -12.90
N GLY A 2 -9.21 25.98 -14.03
CA GLY A 2 -8.87 24.55 -14.22
C GLY A 2 -7.40 24.15 -13.97
N ILE A 3 -6.44 24.95 -14.44
CA ILE A 3 -5.00 24.63 -14.32
C ILE A 3 -4.52 24.61 -12.85
N ALA A 4 -5.05 25.51 -12.00
CA ALA A 4 -4.63 25.61 -10.60
C ALA A 4 -5.26 24.52 -9.71
N SER A 5 -6.46 24.04 -10.04
CA SER A 5 -7.10 22.91 -9.36
C SER A 5 -6.46 21.58 -9.72
N GLU A 6 -6.08 21.38 -10.99
CA GLU A 6 -5.38 20.17 -11.46
C GLU A 6 -4.00 20.02 -10.79
N ASP A 7 -3.24 21.10 -10.68
CA ASP A 7 -1.96 21.11 -9.96
C ASP A 7 -2.12 20.75 -8.47
N ARG A 8 -3.18 21.25 -7.82
CA ARG A 8 -3.48 20.92 -6.41
C ARG A 8 -3.89 19.47 -6.21
N LEU A 9 -4.71 18.91 -7.11
CA LEU A 9 -5.06 17.48 -7.10
C LEU A 9 -3.81 16.61 -7.32
N GLY A 10 -2.96 16.97 -8.29
CA GLY A 10 -1.69 16.29 -8.53
C GLY A 10 -0.78 16.28 -7.30
N LYS A 11 -0.75 17.37 -6.53
CA LYS A 11 -0.02 17.46 -5.25
C LYS A 11 -0.60 16.56 -4.17
N ILE A 12 -1.93 16.44 -4.06
CA ILE A 12 -2.59 15.54 -3.10
C ILE A 12 -2.23 14.08 -3.42
N VAL A 13 -2.37 13.68 -4.69
CA VAL A 13 -2.08 12.32 -5.14
C VAL A 13 -0.60 11.98 -4.95
N SER A 14 0.30 12.84 -5.41
CA SER A 14 1.76 12.62 -5.27
C SER A 14 2.23 12.57 -3.83
N ARG A 15 1.61 13.35 -2.93
CA ARG A 15 1.85 13.26 -1.48
C ARG A 15 1.39 11.91 -0.94
N GLY A 16 0.18 11.48 -1.28
CA GLY A 16 -0.36 10.18 -0.88
C GLY A 16 0.53 9.02 -1.33
N SER A 17 0.96 9.02 -2.60
CA SER A 17 1.85 7.98 -3.13
C SER A 17 3.21 7.92 -2.42
N ARG A 18 3.78 9.08 -2.06
CA ARG A 18 5.04 9.14 -1.27
C ARG A 18 4.85 8.58 0.13
N GLU A 19 3.75 8.93 0.79
CA GLU A 19 3.43 8.44 2.13
C GLU A 19 3.22 6.92 2.13
N VAL A 20 2.45 6.39 1.17
CA VAL A 20 2.28 4.93 1.00
C VAL A 20 3.63 4.23 0.84
N ARG A 21 4.51 4.74 -0.03
CA ARG A 21 5.85 4.18 -0.21
C ARG A 21 6.69 4.24 1.08
N TYR A 22 6.59 5.35 1.81
CA TYR A 22 7.26 5.50 3.10
C TYR A 22 6.77 4.46 4.11
N LEU A 23 5.46 4.21 4.20
CA LEU A 23 4.89 3.21 5.11
C LEU A 23 5.38 1.79 4.82
N TYR A 24 5.47 1.40 3.55
CA TYR A 24 6.07 0.12 3.16
C TYR A 24 7.57 0.03 3.51
N ASN A 25 8.34 1.08 3.27
CA ASN A 25 9.76 1.08 3.66
C ASN A 25 9.93 0.97 5.18
N LYS A 26 9.10 1.70 5.94
CA LYS A 26 9.07 1.69 7.40
C LYS A 26 8.67 0.31 7.96
N SER A 27 7.73 -0.39 7.33
CA SER A 27 7.39 -1.76 7.73
C SER A 27 8.55 -2.71 7.47
N ILE A 28 9.27 -2.58 6.35
CA ILE A 28 10.48 -3.38 6.08
C ILE A 28 11.59 -3.07 7.09
N ASP A 29 11.77 -1.82 7.50
CA ASP A 29 12.72 -1.48 8.56
C ASP A 29 12.33 -2.12 9.90
N SER A 30 11.03 -2.19 10.19
CA SER A 30 10.53 -2.90 11.38
C SER A 30 10.76 -4.42 11.28
N VAL A 31 10.60 -4.99 10.07
CA VAL A 31 10.92 -6.39 9.79
C VAL A 31 12.41 -6.66 9.96
N TYR A 32 13.27 -5.74 9.53
CA TYR A 32 14.72 -5.83 9.73
C TYR A 32 15.10 -5.86 11.21
N GLU A 33 14.54 -4.96 12.01
CA GLU A 33 14.79 -4.95 13.45
C GLU A 33 14.24 -6.22 14.13
N PHE A 34 13.08 -6.71 13.68
CA PHE A 34 12.55 -8.00 14.13
C PHE A 34 13.51 -9.15 13.79
N MET A 35 14.00 -9.25 12.55
CA MET A 35 14.96 -10.26 12.13
C MET A 35 16.24 -10.22 12.99
N LYS A 36 16.80 -9.04 13.25
CA LYS A 36 17.96 -8.88 14.15
C LYS A 36 17.68 -9.45 15.54
N SER A 37 16.47 -9.24 16.07
CA SER A 37 16.09 -9.74 17.39
C SER A 37 16.01 -11.28 17.47
N LEU A 38 15.94 -11.97 16.33
CA LEU A 38 15.90 -13.43 16.28
C LEU A 38 17.29 -14.07 16.43
N GLY A 39 18.38 -13.35 16.14
CA GLY A 39 19.75 -13.88 16.20
C GLY A 39 19.94 -15.10 15.29
N GLU A 40 20.56 -16.16 15.83
CA GLU A 40 20.77 -17.45 15.14
C GLU A 40 19.46 -18.22 14.83
N GLY A 41 18.33 -17.80 15.40
CA GLY A 41 17.01 -18.39 15.14
C GLY A 41 16.48 -18.16 13.71
N MET A 42 17.25 -17.47 12.86
CA MET A 42 16.96 -17.31 11.43
C MET A 42 17.47 -18.48 10.57
N ASN A 43 18.22 -19.45 11.08
CA ASN A 43 18.94 -20.44 10.25
C ASN A 43 18.11 -21.61 9.72
N SER A 44 16.80 -21.44 9.48
CA SER A 44 15.94 -22.51 8.96
C SER A 44 15.51 -22.25 7.52
N PRO A 45 15.93 -23.08 6.54
CA PRO A 45 15.56 -22.91 5.12
C PRO A 45 14.05 -23.10 4.84
N ASP A 46 13.26 -23.51 5.84
CA ASP A 46 11.81 -23.66 5.80
C ASP A 46 11.07 -22.63 6.68
N PHE A 47 11.68 -21.44 6.84
CA PHE A 47 11.17 -20.35 7.65
C PHE A 47 9.69 -20.06 7.33
N SER A 48 8.87 -20.03 8.38
CA SER A 48 7.51 -19.50 8.32
C SER A 48 7.17 -18.80 9.63
N PHE A 49 6.44 -17.70 9.55
CA PHE A 49 6.00 -16.97 10.74
C PHE A 49 5.08 -17.82 11.63
N SER A 50 4.32 -18.74 11.02
CA SER A 50 3.47 -19.69 11.74
C SER A 50 4.25 -20.63 12.66
N LYS A 51 5.53 -20.86 12.37
CA LYS A 51 6.43 -21.74 13.14
C LYS A 51 7.16 -21.00 14.27
N LEU A 52 7.07 -19.68 14.33
CA LEU A 52 7.69 -18.91 15.41
C LEU A 52 6.94 -19.12 16.73
N PRO A 53 7.63 -19.00 17.89
CA PRO A 53 6.95 -18.95 19.18
C PRO A 53 5.83 -17.90 19.16
N LYS A 54 4.67 -18.23 19.74
CA LYS A 54 3.44 -17.42 19.66
C LYS A 54 3.66 -15.92 19.88
N LYS A 55 4.46 -15.53 20.89
CA LYS A 55 4.78 -14.13 21.17
C LYS A 55 5.50 -13.45 20.00
N ARG A 56 6.51 -14.10 19.42
CA ARG A 56 7.28 -13.59 18.27
C ARG A 56 6.41 -13.50 17.01
N GLY A 57 5.55 -14.50 16.78
CA GLY A 57 4.56 -14.44 15.70
C GLY A 57 3.61 -13.24 15.84
N MET A 58 3.11 -12.98 17.05
CA MET A 58 2.27 -11.80 17.32
C MET A 58 3.02 -10.47 17.12
N ASP A 59 4.27 -10.37 17.57
CA ASP A 59 5.06 -9.16 17.41
C ASP A 59 5.34 -8.86 15.93
N PHE A 60 5.55 -9.89 15.12
CA PHE A 60 5.65 -9.76 13.67
C PHE A 60 4.34 -9.29 13.04
N LEU A 61 3.20 -9.90 13.39
CA LEU A 61 1.87 -9.52 12.88
C LEU A 61 1.52 -8.06 13.18
N LYS A 62 1.94 -7.51 14.33
CA LYS A 62 1.74 -6.10 14.67
C LYS A 62 2.33 -5.14 13.63
N ILE A 63 3.43 -5.52 12.98
CA ILE A 63 4.06 -4.69 11.94
C ILE A 63 3.08 -4.48 10.77
N PHE A 64 2.38 -5.54 10.35
CA PHE A 64 1.44 -5.51 9.22
C PHE A 64 0.09 -4.93 9.59
N ASN A 65 -0.38 -5.18 10.82
CA ASN A 65 -1.58 -4.51 11.32
C ASN A 65 -1.41 -3.00 11.33
N ARG A 66 -0.25 -2.53 11.83
CA ARG A 66 0.08 -1.10 11.81
C ARG A 66 0.20 -0.56 10.39
N LEU A 67 0.82 -1.31 9.48
CA LEU A 67 0.88 -0.93 8.06
C LEU A 67 -0.53 -0.79 7.46
N GLY A 68 -1.43 -1.74 7.71
CA GLY A 68 -2.81 -1.70 7.24
C GLY A 68 -3.59 -0.49 7.77
N GLU A 69 -3.46 -0.20 9.06
CA GLU A 69 -4.06 0.98 9.68
C GLU A 69 -3.50 2.29 9.11
N ASP A 70 -2.17 2.42 9.04
CA ASP A 70 -1.51 3.62 8.52
C ASP A 70 -1.84 3.86 7.03
N LEU A 71 -1.90 2.79 6.22
CA LEU A 71 -2.34 2.85 4.82
C LEU A 71 -3.79 3.32 4.70
N LYS A 72 -4.69 2.74 5.50
CA LYS A 72 -6.11 3.11 5.52
C LYS A 72 -6.25 4.59 5.85
N ASN A 73 -5.59 5.06 6.90
CA ASN A 73 -5.64 6.45 7.33
C ASN A 73 -5.07 7.40 6.26
N THR A 74 -3.97 7.03 5.62
CA THR A 74 -3.33 7.82 4.55
C THR A 74 -4.25 7.98 3.34
N ILE A 75 -4.90 6.89 2.91
CA ILE A 75 -5.82 6.91 1.76
C ILE A 75 -7.08 7.72 2.10
N LEU A 76 -7.69 7.47 3.27
CA LEU A 76 -8.87 8.21 3.71
C LEU A 76 -8.60 9.72 3.82
N LYS A 77 -7.41 10.11 4.30
CA LYS A 77 -7.00 11.51 4.38
C LYS A 77 -6.82 12.13 2.99
N GLY A 78 -6.19 11.42 2.05
CA GLY A 78 -6.02 11.87 0.67
C GLY A 78 -7.36 12.05 -0.05
N GLU A 79 -8.30 11.14 0.18
CA GLU A 79 -9.66 11.23 -0.36
C GLU A 79 -10.41 12.42 0.24
N GLY A 80 -10.37 12.57 1.57
CA GLY A 80 -10.95 13.73 2.25
C GLY A 80 -10.42 15.06 1.69
N SER A 81 -9.09 15.15 1.51
CA SER A 81 -8.45 16.35 0.95
C SER A 81 -8.90 16.63 -0.50
N SER A 82 -9.16 15.59 -1.29
CA SER A 82 -9.65 15.72 -2.67
C SER A 82 -11.09 16.25 -2.72
N PHE A 83 -11.96 15.75 -1.82
CA PHE A 83 -13.32 16.27 -1.69
C PHE A 83 -13.36 17.70 -1.15
N ASP A 84 -12.52 18.02 -0.17
CA ASP A 84 -12.41 19.39 0.36
C ASP A 84 -11.94 20.37 -0.73
N LEU A 85 -10.98 19.96 -1.58
CA LEU A 85 -10.57 20.75 -2.73
C LEU A 85 -11.70 20.92 -3.74
N SER A 86 -12.47 19.87 -4.03
CA SER A 86 -13.65 19.95 -4.90
C SER A 86 -14.68 20.96 -4.37
N LYS A 87 -14.93 20.94 -3.06
CA LYS A 87 -15.79 21.91 -2.38
C LYS A 87 -15.28 23.34 -2.57
N HIS A 88 -14.00 23.58 -2.29
CA HIS A 88 -13.39 24.90 -2.45
C HIS A 88 -13.45 25.44 -3.89
N VAL A 89 -13.20 24.58 -4.89
CA VAL A 89 -13.29 24.98 -6.31
C VAL A 89 -14.73 25.34 -6.66
N THR A 90 -15.69 24.57 -6.16
CA THR A 90 -17.12 24.82 -6.38
C THR A 90 -17.56 26.14 -5.74
N ASP A 91 -17.12 26.42 -4.51
CA ASP A 91 -17.38 27.69 -3.81
C ASP A 91 -16.85 28.89 -4.57
N GLU A 92 -15.62 28.78 -5.06
CA GLU A 92 -15.00 29.85 -5.82
C GLU A 92 -15.75 30.10 -7.15
N LEU A 93 -16.22 29.04 -7.80
CA LEU A 93 -16.98 29.13 -9.05
C LEU A 93 -18.38 29.71 -8.83
N ILE A 94 -19.10 29.26 -7.80
CA ILE A 94 -20.42 29.79 -7.45
C ILE A 94 -20.30 31.26 -7.04
N GLY A 95 -19.31 31.58 -6.19
CA GLY A 95 -19.07 32.94 -5.74
C GLY A 95 -18.73 33.92 -6.87
N LYS A 96 -18.07 33.47 -7.94
CA LYS A 96 -17.79 34.28 -9.13
C LYS A 96 -18.98 34.37 -10.08
N THR A 97 -19.72 33.29 -10.27
CA THR A 97 -20.78 33.18 -11.30
C THR A 97 -22.13 33.72 -10.81
N PHE A 98 -22.44 33.51 -9.53
CA PHE A 98 -23.75 33.81 -8.94
C PHE A 98 -23.66 34.90 -7.86
N LYS A 99 -22.63 35.75 -7.89
CA LYS A 99 -22.34 36.74 -6.85
C LYS A 99 -23.57 37.59 -6.47
N ASP A 100 -24.29 38.06 -7.49
CA ASP A 100 -25.41 39.00 -7.33
C ASP A 100 -26.79 38.32 -7.39
N PHE A 101 -26.82 36.98 -7.44
CA PHE A 101 -28.06 36.22 -7.50
C PHE A 101 -28.56 35.89 -6.09
N SER A 102 -29.82 36.19 -5.81
CA SER A 102 -30.48 35.83 -4.54
C SER A 102 -30.55 34.33 -4.28
N SER A 103 -30.45 33.51 -5.33
CA SER A 103 -30.43 32.04 -5.26
C SER A 103 -29.07 31.45 -4.85
N ARG A 104 -28.02 32.27 -4.71
CA ARG A 104 -26.65 31.81 -4.46
C ARG A 104 -26.55 30.80 -3.32
N LYS A 105 -27.13 31.10 -2.15
CA LYS A 105 -27.09 30.22 -0.97
C LYS A 105 -27.69 28.85 -1.25
N ARG A 106 -28.84 28.81 -1.94
CA ARG A 106 -29.51 27.56 -2.33
C ARG A 106 -28.66 26.73 -3.29
N ILE A 107 -27.95 27.41 -4.21
CA ILE A 107 -27.04 26.76 -5.15
C ILE A 107 -25.84 26.17 -4.37
N GLU A 108 -25.21 26.93 -3.48
CA GLU A 108 -24.11 26.46 -2.62
C GLU A 108 -24.51 25.21 -1.82
N GLU A 109 -25.66 25.25 -1.13
CA GLU A 109 -26.20 24.12 -0.36
C GLU A 109 -26.38 22.85 -1.23
N HIS A 110 -26.98 22.99 -2.42
CA HIS A 110 -27.20 21.85 -3.32
C HIS A 110 -25.89 21.16 -3.74
N TYR A 111 -24.85 21.92 -4.05
CA TYR A 111 -23.55 21.34 -4.43
C TYR A 111 -22.82 20.70 -3.25
N TYR A 112 -22.95 21.25 -2.03
CA TYR A 112 -22.40 20.64 -0.83
C TYR A 112 -23.03 19.29 -0.53
N ASP A 113 -24.36 19.21 -0.57
CA ASP A 113 -25.08 17.96 -0.33
C ASP A 113 -24.65 16.89 -1.34
N ASN A 114 -24.55 17.25 -2.61
CA ASN A 114 -24.08 16.33 -3.66
C ASN A 114 -22.64 15.86 -3.42
N THR A 115 -21.76 16.75 -2.94
CA THR A 115 -20.36 16.42 -2.65
C THR A 115 -20.23 15.45 -1.47
N GLU A 116 -20.98 15.67 -0.39
CA GLU A 116 -21.01 14.77 0.76
C GLU A 116 -21.63 13.41 0.40
N VAL A 117 -22.69 13.39 -0.43
CA VAL A 117 -23.26 12.15 -0.98
C VAL A 117 -22.25 11.40 -1.84
N ALA A 118 -21.49 12.10 -2.69
CA ALA A 118 -20.44 11.50 -3.51
C ALA A 118 -19.32 10.90 -2.67
N LYS A 119 -18.87 11.61 -1.62
CA LYS A 119 -17.89 11.12 -0.65
C LYS A 119 -18.37 9.89 0.10
N SER A 120 -19.60 9.92 0.61
CA SER A 120 -20.22 8.77 1.29
C SER A 120 -20.33 7.57 0.36
N SER A 121 -20.78 7.79 -0.88
CA SER A 121 -20.91 6.75 -1.91
C SER A 121 -19.56 6.15 -2.28
N PHE A 122 -18.52 6.97 -2.41
CA PHE A 122 -17.16 6.50 -2.68
C PHE A 122 -16.64 5.61 -1.56
N LEU A 123 -16.78 6.03 -0.30
CA LEU A 123 -16.31 5.27 0.86
C LEU A 123 -17.04 3.93 1.03
N LYS A 124 -18.34 3.88 0.67
CA LYS A 124 -19.17 2.68 0.74
C LYS A 124 -19.07 1.80 -0.51
N ARG A 125 -18.47 2.29 -1.60
CA ARG A 125 -18.40 1.55 -2.86
C ARG A 125 -17.65 0.24 -2.66
N LEU A 126 -18.26 -0.83 -3.15
CA LEU A 126 -17.63 -2.14 -3.23
C LEU A 126 -16.93 -2.28 -4.59
N GLU A 127 -15.65 -2.63 -4.57
CA GLU A 127 -14.91 -3.04 -5.76
C GLU A 127 -14.57 -4.52 -5.63
N LYS A 128 -15.10 -5.33 -6.56
CA LYS A 128 -15.02 -6.80 -6.50
C LYS A 128 -15.53 -7.35 -5.14
N GLY A 129 -16.62 -6.77 -4.65
CA GLY A 129 -17.25 -7.15 -3.38
C GLY A 129 -16.55 -6.61 -2.12
N LEU A 130 -15.45 -5.86 -2.24
CA LEU A 130 -14.72 -5.32 -1.10
C LEU A 130 -14.82 -3.80 -1.01
N ASN A 131 -15.08 -3.28 0.20
CA ASN A 131 -14.98 -1.86 0.49
C ASN A 131 -13.51 -1.40 0.60
N LEU A 132 -13.29 -0.09 0.71
CA LEU A 132 -11.94 0.48 0.78
C LEU A 132 -11.08 -0.13 1.91
N SER A 133 -11.65 -0.29 3.10
CA SER A 133 -10.91 -0.83 4.25
C SER A 133 -10.48 -2.27 4.00
N GLU A 134 -11.40 -3.11 3.52
CA GLU A 134 -11.12 -4.53 3.21
C GLU A 134 -10.05 -4.67 2.12
N ARG A 135 -10.06 -3.78 1.12
CA ARG A 135 -9.03 -3.76 0.08
C ARG A 135 -7.66 -3.42 0.65
N VAL A 136 -7.58 -2.44 1.54
CA VAL A 136 -6.32 -2.08 2.21
C VAL A 136 -5.80 -3.25 3.02
N TRP A 137 -6.66 -3.90 3.80
CA TRP A 137 -6.29 -5.10 4.57
C TRP A 137 -5.81 -6.24 3.69
N ARG A 138 -6.48 -6.48 2.55
CA ARG A 138 -6.03 -7.48 1.58
C ARG A 138 -4.62 -7.20 1.05
N TYR A 139 -4.29 -5.93 0.78
CA TYR A 139 -2.94 -5.57 0.33
C TYR A 139 -1.89 -5.72 1.43
N ALA A 140 -2.24 -5.37 2.68
CA ALA A 140 -1.34 -5.58 3.82
C ALA A 140 -1.04 -7.07 4.05
N GLU A 141 -2.04 -7.95 3.95
CA GLU A 141 -1.83 -9.40 4.04
C GLU A 141 -1.04 -9.96 2.85
N GLN A 142 -1.28 -9.45 1.64
CA GLN A 142 -0.46 -9.85 0.49
C GLN A 142 1.01 -9.48 0.69
N PHE A 143 1.28 -8.26 1.14
CA PHE A 143 2.63 -7.80 1.43
C PHE A 143 3.31 -8.60 2.53
N LYS A 144 2.56 -9.04 3.56
CA LYS A 144 3.07 -9.97 4.57
C LYS A 144 3.56 -11.29 3.97
N GLY A 145 2.80 -11.87 3.05
CA GLY A 145 3.22 -13.09 2.33
C GLY A 145 4.47 -12.86 1.47
N GLU A 146 4.58 -11.71 0.81
CA GLU A 146 5.77 -11.33 0.04
C GLU A 146 7.01 -11.16 0.94
N VAL A 147 6.83 -10.59 2.14
CA VAL A 147 7.90 -10.49 3.14
C VAL A 147 8.29 -11.88 3.65
N GLU A 148 7.33 -12.77 3.94
CA GLU A 148 7.62 -14.15 4.35
C GLU A 148 8.50 -14.87 3.33
N LEU A 149 8.09 -14.81 2.06
CA LEU A 149 8.80 -15.37 0.93
C LEU A 149 10.21 -14.79 0.77
N GLY A 150 10.35 -13.47 0.90
CA GLY A 150 11.65 -12.80 0.81
C GLY A 150 12.60 -13.19 1.94
N ILE A 151 12.09 -13.37 3.15
CA ILE A 151 12.88 -13.84 4.30
C ILE A 151 13.29 -15.31 4.11
N GLU A 152 12.34 -16.19 3.76
CA GLU A 152 12.60 -17.61 3.48
C GLU A 152 13.73 -17.77 2.44
N THR A 153 13.62 -17.05 1.32
CA THR A 153 14.60 -17.09 0.23
C THR A 153 15.97 -16.56 0.66
N GLY A 154 15.98 -15.47 1.43
CA GLY A 154 17.21 -14.87 1.95
C GLY A 154 17.95 -15.81 2.90
N ILE A 155 17.22 -16.45 3.81
CA ILE A 155 17.76 -17.45 4.74
C ILE A 155 18.36 -18.63 3.96
N ALA A 156 17.61 -19.19 3.00
CA ALA A 156 18.08 -20.30 2.17
C ALA A 156 19.36 -19.95 1.39
N SER A 157 19.56 -18.68 1.03
CA SER A 157 20.74 -18.18 0.33
C SER A 157 21.91 -17.82 1.26
N GLY A 158 21.75 -17.93 2.58
CA GLY A 158 22.74 -17.51 3.57
C GLY A 158 22.89 -15.98 3.69
N ASP A 159 21.87 -15.23 3.31
CA ASP A 159 21.92 -13.76 3.31
C ASP A 159 21.74 -13.17 4.71
N SER A 160 22.54 -12.15 5.02
CA SER A 160 22.35 -11.36 6.24
C SER A 160 20.98 -10.67 6.26
N ALA A 161 20.40 -10.46 7.44
CA ALA A 161 19.15 -9.71 7.63
C ALA A 161 19.17 -8.34 6.94
N LYS A 162 20.33 -7.68 6.91
CA LYS A 162 20.53 -6.39 6.21
C LYS A 162 20.36 -6.51 4.70
N LYS A 163 20.88 -7.59 4.10
CA LYS A 163 20.72 -7.85 2.66
C LYS A 163 19.27 -8.21 2.34
N ILE A 164 18.64 -9.07 3.14
CA ILE A 164 17.22 -9.41 2.99
C ILE A 164 16.34 -8.15 3.01
N ALA A 165 16.54 -7.25 3.98
CA ALA A 165 15.79 -6.00 4.07
C ALA A 165 16.01 -5.09 2.85
N LYS A 166 17.24 -5.03 2.34
CA LYS A 166 17.56 -4.28 1.11
C LYS A 166 16.81 -4.85 -0.10
N ASP A 167 16.79 -6.17 -0.23
CA ASP A 167 16.14 -6.85 -1.34
C ASP A 167 14.61 -6.72 -1.28
N LEU A 168 14.02 -6.83 -0.08
CA LEU A 168 12.60 -6.54 0.15
C LEU A 168 12.21 -5.11 -0.29
N LYS A 169 13.04 -4.10 0.02
CA LYS A 169 12.81 -2.73 -0.47
C LYS A 169 12.93 -2.65 -2.00
N GLY A 170 13.84 -3.42 -2.58
CA GLY A 170 13.99 -3.56 -4.02
C GLY A 170 12.75 -4.16 -4.69
N TYR A 171 12.07 -5.10 -4.04
CA TYR A 171 10.86 -5.74 -4.55
C TYR A 171 9.65 -4.79 -4.59
N LEU A 172 9.56 -3.82 -3.69
CA LEU A 172 8.55 -2.75 -3.77
C LEU A 172 8.67 -1.93 -5.07
N LEU A 173 9.88 -1.76 -5.59
CA LEU A 173 10.14 -1.04 -6.83
C LEU A 173 10.05 -1.96 -8.06
N HIS A 174 10.47 -3.21 -7.91
CA HIS A 174 10.55 -4.20 -8.97
C HIS A 174 9.99 -5.56 -8.48
N PRO A 175 8.67 -5.73 -8.46
CA PRO A 175 8.02 -6.90 -7.86
C PRO A 175 8.40 -8.22 -8.54
N ASP A 176 8.66 -8.19 -9.84
CA ASP A 176 9.09 -9.37 -10.61
C ASP A 176 10.41 -9.96 -10.12
N LYS A 177 11.25 -9.19 -9.41
CA LYS A 177 12.52 -9.69 -8.88
C LYS A 177 12.33 -10.74 -7.79
N LEU A 178 11.23 -10.69 -7.04
CA LEU A 178 10.91 -11.68 -5.99
C LEU A 178 10.65 -13.08 -6.58
N PHE A 179 10.10 -13.15 -7.79
CA PHE A 179 9.67 -14.41 -8.43
C PHE A 179 10.67 -14.98 -9.43
N ARG A 180 11.62 -14.18 -9.93
CA ARG A 180 12.53 -14.61 -11.00
C ARG A 180 13.71 -15.44 -10.53
N ARG A 181 14.07 -15.45 -9.23
CA ARG A 181 15.27 -16.14 -8.73
C ARG A 181 15.11 -16.61 -7.29
N VAL A 182 14.88 -17.90 -7.11
CA VAL A 182 15.02 -18.57 -5.81
C VAL A 182 16.02 -19.71 -6.02
N ARG A 183 17.16 -19.67 -5.32
CA ARG A 183 18.10 -20.79 -5.24
C ARG A 183 17.69 -21.68 -4.07
N ASP A 184 17.63 -22.98 -4.29
CA ASP A 184 17.52 -23.96 -3.22
C ASP A 184 18.87 -24.11 -2.48
N GLY A 185 18.85 -24.76 -1.32
CA GLY A 185 20.05 -25.01 -0.51
C GLY A 185 21.11 -25.90 -1.20
N GLU A 186 20.81 -26.46 -2.38
CA GLU A 186 21.70 -27.28 -3.21
C GLU A 186 22.22 -26.51 -4.45
N GLY A 187 21.86 -25.23 -4.60
CA GLY A 187 22.30 -24.37 -5.70
C GLY A 187 21.43 -24.41 -6.97
N GLY A 188 20.37 -25.21 -6.99
CA GLY A 188 19.38 -25.28 -8.07
C GLY A 188 18.34 -24.16 -7.99
N LEU A 189 17.82 -23.69 -9.13
CA LEU A 189 16.75 -22.69 -9.16
C LEU A 189 15.39 -23.37 -8.94
N LYS A 190 14.69 -23.06 -7.84
CA LYS A 190 13.35 -23.60 -7.53
C LYS A 190 12.46 -22.52 -6.94
N LEU A 191 11.26 -22.32 -7.48
CA LEU A 191 10.23 -21.49 -6.83
C LEU A 191 10.00 -21.96 -5.38
N SER A 192 10.04 -21.04 -4.41
CA SER A 192 9.67 -21.35 -3.02
C SER A 192 8.23 -21.87 -2.95
N LYS A 193 7.89 -22.62 -1.89
CA LYS A 193 6.52 -23.12 -1.67
C LYS A 193 5.50 -21.97 -1.71
N MET A 194 5.83 -20.85 -1.06
CA MET A 194 5.01 -19.65 -1.06
C MET A 194 4.95 -18.99 -2.44
N ALA A 195 6.05 -18.97 -3.22
CA ALA A 195 6.05 -18.46 -4.59
C ALA A 195 5.19 -19.30 -5.56
N LYS A 196 5.09 -20.62 -5.34
CA LYS A 196 4.21 -21.51 -6.12
C LYS A 196 2.73 -21.31 -5.79
N GLU A 197 2.43 -21.04 -4.52
CA GLU A 197 1.07 -20.76 -4.03
C GLU A 197 0.67 -19.29 -4.23
N TYR A 198 1.64 -18.41 -4.53
CA TYR A 198 1.42 -16.98 -4.72
C TYR A 198 0.70 -16.70 -6.04
N HIS A 199 -0.54 -16.21 -5.91
CA HIS A 199 -1.32 -15.70 -7.02
C HIS A 199 -1.40 -14.18 -6.85
N SER A 200 -0.60 -13.41 -7.62
CA SER A 200 -0.78 -11.95 -7.66
C SER A 200 -2.24 -11.69 -8.03
N GLY A 201 -3.02 -11.08 -7.14
CA GLY A 201 -4.43 -10.80 -7.43
C GLY A 201 -4.57 -10.05 -8.76
N ARG A 202 -5.60 -10.35 -9.56
CA ARG A 202 -5.86 -9.66 -10.84
C ARG A 202 -5.92 -8.14 -10.60
N GLY A 203 -4.84 -7.44 -10.95
CA GLY A 203 -4.74 -5.98 -10.92
C GLY A 203 -3.67 -5.38 -10.01
N VAL A 204 -2.84 -6.17 -9.29
CA VAL A 204 -2.02 -5.62 -8.19
C VAL A 204 -0.63 -5.09 -8.60
N TYR A 205 -0.14 -5.34 -9.82
CA TYR A 205 1.21 -4.90 -10.24
C TYR A 205 1.32 -4.38 -11.69
N ARG A 206 0.22 -3.96 -12.32
CA ARG A 206 0.24 -3.54 -13.74
C ARG A 206 0.86 -2.15 -14.00
N SER A 207 1.13 -1.33 -12.99
CA SER A 207 1.58 0.06 -13.19
C SER A 207 3.10 0.29 -13.18
N SER A 208 3.93 -0.67 -12.79
CA SER A 208 5.40 -0.47 -12.76
C SER A 208 6.13 -1.07 -13.98
N PHE A 209 5.52 -2.00 -14.70
CA PHE A 209 6.14 -2.65 -15.88
C PHE A 209 5.79 -1.99 -17.22
N LYS A 210 4.79 -1.08 -17.28
CA LYS A 210 4.55 -0.27 -18.51
C LYS A 210 5.56 0.86 -18.73
N ASN A 211 6.49 1.09 -17.80
CA ASN A 211 7.53 2.13 -17.92
C ASN A 211 8.96 1.57 -18.02
N ALA A 212 9.15 0.25 -18.22
CA ALA A 212 10.47 -0.36 -18.40
C ALA A 212 10.56 -1.22 -19.68
N SER A 213 9.67 -0.97 -20.64
CA SER A 213 9.69 -1.55 -21.97
C SER A 213 9.12 -0.52 -22.93
N ASP A 214 9.88 0.56 -23.08
CA ASP A 214 10.25 1.20 -24.35
C ASP A 214 11.71 1.66 -24.21
#